data_AF-A0A954XB78-F1
#
_entry.id   AF-A0A954XB78-F1
#
_cell.length_a   1.000
_cell.length_b   1.000
_cell.length_c   1.000
_cell.angle_alpha   90.00
_cell.angle_beta   90.00
_cell.angle_gamma   90.00
#
_symmetry.space_group_name_H-M   'P 1'
#
loop_
_entity.id
_entity.type
_entity.pdbx_description
1 polymer ?
#
loop_
_entity_poly.entity_id
_entity_poly.type
_entity_poly.pdbx_seq_one_letter_code
_entity_poly.pdbx_strand_id
1 'polypeptide(L)'
;PEQLASEGIQALWITGGYPSAWHDETLAQQFADVPNIVMQDIFASPLWNQATLQLPSSAFAERDGSYVNYSDRLQSFRWAVRPPAGARVEGRVYWQLLNMPGMYNARQVLTELGQANSFFAPAIGEVPDVGIDLRVNQLAATS
;
A
#
# COMPACT_ATOMS: atom_id res chain seq x y z
N PRO A 1 3.54 16.51 10.96
CA PRO A 1 4.04 15.99 9.67
C PRO A 1 5.53 16.30 9.56
N GLU A 2 6.37 15.27 9.58
CA GLU A 2 7.80 15.39 9.33
C GLU A 2 7.96 15.76 7.84
N GLN A 3 8.44 16.98 7.57
CA GLN A 3 8.69 17.45 6.21
C GLN A 3 9.98 16.77 5.75
N LEU A 4 9.87 15.82 4.83
CA LEU A 4 11.02 15.27 4.15
C LEU A 4 11.63 16.38 3.30
N ALA A 5 12.81 16.88 3.68
CA ALA A 5 13.62 17.70 2.80
C ALA A 5 13.99 16.83 1.59
N SER A 6 13.69 17.30 0.37
CA SER A 6 14.02 16.59 -0.87
C SER A 6 15.52 16.54 -1.16
N GLU A 7 16.32 17.32 -0.43
CA GLU A 7 17.78 17.35 -0.55
C GLU A 7 18.39 15.97 -0.32
N GLY A 8 19.11 15.47 -1.33
CA GLY A 8 19.77 14.17 -1.29
C GLY A 8 18.90 12.97 -1.68
N ILE A 9 17.60 13.15 -1.89
CA ILE A 9 16.71 12.07 -2.35
C ILE A 9 16.92 11.79 -3.84
N GLN A 10 17.41 10.59 -4.17
CA GLN A 10 17.68 10.19 -5.56
C GLN A 10 16.46 9.59 -6.28
N ALA A 11 15.53 9.03 -5.51
CA ALA A 11 14.32 8.43 -6.04
C ALA A 11 13.17 8.46 -5.03
N LEU A 12 11.94 8.62 -5.51
CA LEU A 12 10.71 8.50 -4.74
C LEU A 12 9.76 7.52 -5.42
N TRP A 13 9.13 6.66 -4.61
CA TRP A 13 7.98 5.86 -5.02
C TRP A 13 6.77 6.31 -4.22
N ILE A 14 5.79 6.90 -4.91
CA ILE A 14 4.61 7.49 -4.29
C ILE A 14 3.39 6.67 -4.71
N THR A 15 2.61 6.21 -3.74
CA THR A 15 1.36 5.48 -3.96
C THR A 15 0.16 6.33 -3.59
N GLY A 16 -0.85 6.38 -4.47
CA GLY A 16 -2.08 7.14 -4.26
C GLY A 16 -3.34 6.27 -4.23
N GLY A 17 -4.36 6.68 -5.00
CA GLY A 17 -5.67 6.02 -5.07
C GLY A 17 -6.78 6.75 -4.30
N TYR A 18 -6.57 8.01 -3.94
CA TYR A 18 -7.58 8.82 -3.27
C TYR A 18 -8.51 9.49 -4.29
N PRO A 19 -9.84 9.36 -4.15
CA PRO A 19 -10.79 9.97 -5.08
C PRO A 19 -10.82 11.51 -4.97
N SER A 20 -10.41 12.05 -3.83
CA SER A 20 -10.24 13.50 -3.60
C SER A 20 -8.77 13.89 -3.73
N ALA A 21 -8.54 15.11 -4.22
CA ALA A 21 -7.19 15.69 -4.23
C ALA A 21 -6.61 15.70 -2.81
N TRP A 22 -5.42 15.11 -2.65
CA TRP A 22 -4.68 15.04 -1.38
C TRP A 22 -3.38 15.86 -1.41
N HIS A 23 -3.05 16.41 -2.57
CA HIS A 23 -1.92 17.30 -2.83
C HIS A 23 -2.25 18.26 -3.98
N ASP A 24 -1.46 19.32 -4.08
CA ASP A 24 -1.55 20.35 -5.11
C ASP A 24 -0.20 20.54 -5.83
N GLU A 25 -0.16 21.51 -6.74
CA GLU A 25 1.08 21.91 -7.44
C GLU A 25 2.15 22.38 -6.46
N THR A 26 1.76 23.10 -5.39
CA THR A 26 2.69 23.60 -4.37
C THR A 26 3.46 22.46 -3.70
N LEU A 27 2.77 21.37 -3.33
CA LEU A 27 3.41 20.20 -2.75
C LEU A 27 4.27 19.47 -3.79
N ALA A 28 3.77 19.28 -5.01
CA ALA A 28 4.50 18.57 -6.06
C ALA A 28 5.86 19.25 -6.37
N GLN A 29 5.88 20.58 -6.40
CA GLN A 29 7.11 21.35 -6.62
C GLN A 29 8.18 21.18 -5.53
N GLN A 30 7.82 20.75 -4.31
CA GLN A 30 8.81 20.42 -3.28
C GLN A 30 9.71 19.24 -3.69
N PHE A 31 9.26 18.44 -4.65
CA PHE A 31 9.96 17.27 -5.17
C PHE A 31 10.51 17.49 -6.59
N ALA A 32 10.50 18.72 -7.11
CA ALA A 32 10.94 19.03 -8.48
C ALA A 32 12.38 18.60 -8.77
N ASP A 33 13.25 18.66 -7.76
CA ASP A 33 14.67 18.31 -7.89
C ASP A 33 14.95 16.81 -7.71
N VAL A 34 13.93 15.99 -7.40
CA VAL A 34 14.11 14.55 -7.26
C VAL A 34 14.25 13.92 -8.65
N PRO A 35 15.39 13.27 -8.98
CA PRO A 35 15.65 12.83 -10.36
C PRO A 35 14.73 11.73 -10.86
N ASN A 36 14.21 10.89 -9.95
CA ASN A 36 13.38 9.74 -10.31
C ASN A 36 12.13 9.70 -9.43
N ILE A 37 10.96 9.88 -10.03
CA ILE A 37 9.68 9.81 -9.32
C ILE A 37 8.82 8.75 -10.00
N VAL A 38 8.56 7.66 -9.26
CA VAL A 38 7.56 6.66 -9.63
C VAL A 38 6.25 7.04 -8.96
N MET A 39 5.25 7.39 -9.75
CA MET A 39 3.89 7.62 -9.26
C MET A 39 3.03 6.41 -9.59
N GLN A 40 2.59 5.70 -8.56
CA GLN A 40 1.65 4.60 -8.67
C GLN A 40 0.26 5.03 -8.16
N ASP A 41 -0.61 5.41 -9.08
CA ASP A 41 -1.92 6.00 -8.77
C ASP A 41 -3.00 5.53 -9.76
N ILE A 42 -4.25 5.72 -9.38
CA ILE A 42 -5.46 5.47 -10.18
C ILE A 42 -5.93 6.78 -10.82
N PHE A 43 -5.68 7.92 -10.17
CA PHE A 43 -6.15 9.23 -10.62
C PHE A 43 -5.00 10.14 -11.07
N ALA A 44 -5.27 11.00 -12.05
CA ALA A 44 -4.35 12.04 -12.44
C ALA A 44 -4.18 13.06 -11.31
N SER A 45 -2.97 13.57 -11.13
CA SER A 45 -2.64 14.53 -10.08
C SER A 45 -1.38 15.33 -10.44
N PRO A 46 -1.05 16.43 -9.73
CA PRO A 46 0.19 17.18 -9.98
C PRO A 46 1.45 16.30 -9.95
N LEU A 47 1.61 15.47 -8.91
CA LEU A 47 2.71 14.49 -8.81
C LEU A 47 2.71 13.46 -9.96
N TRP A 48 1.53 13.06 -10.46
CA TRP A 48 1.45 12.18 -11.63
C TRP A 48 2.06 12.84 -12.87
N ASN A 49 1.76 14.12 -13.10
CA ASN A 49 2.27 14.85 -14.26
C ASN A 49 3.80 15.09 -14.18
N GLN A 50 4.35 15.19 -12.98
CA GLN A 50 5.79 15.36 -12.73
C GLN A 50 6.56 14.03 -12.74
N ALA A 51 5.88 12.89 -12.60
CA ALA A 51 6.52 11.59 -12.46
C ALA A 51 7.35 11.20 -13.69
N THR A 52 8.57 10.70 -13.45
CA THR A 52 9.41 10.11 -14.50
C THR A 52 8.88 8.75 -14.94
N LEU A 53 8.16 8.06 -14.06
CA LEU A 53 7.44 6.82 -14.36
C LEU A 53 6.03 6.89 -13.78
N GLN A 54 5.05 6.85 -14.66
CA GLN A 54 3.64 6.74 -14.32
C GLN A 54 3.24 5.26 -14.36
N LEU A 55 2.78 4.74 -13.23
CA LEU A 55 2.37 3.35 -13.09
C LEU A 55 0.87 3.31 -12.71
N PRO A 56 -0.04 3.05 -13.66
CA PRO A 56 -1.46 2.95 -13.35
C PRO A 56 -1.71 1.86 -12.31
N SER A 57 -2.33 2.23 -11.19
CA SER A 57 -2.59 1.31 -10.08
C SER A 57 -3.96 0.64 -10.17
N SER A 58 -4.21 -0.31 -9.27
CA SER A 58 -5.49 -1.02 -9.17
C SER A 58 -6.30 -0.55 -7.96
N ALA A 59 -7.62 -0.42 -8.14
CA ALA A 59 -8.54 -0.07 -7.07
C ALA A 59 -8.70 -1.20 -6.04
N PHE A 60 -9.29 -0.86 -4.89
CA PHE A 60 -9.63 -1.82 -3.83
C PHE A 60 -10.34 -3.07 -4.38
N ALA A 61 -11.37 -2.87 -5.21
CA ALA A 61 -12.18 -3.96 -5.75
C ALA A 61 -11.45 -4.84 -6.78
N GLU A 62 -10.25 -4.46 -7.21
CA GLU A 62 -9.50 -5.09 -8.31
C GLU A 62 -8.34 -5.95 -7.81
N ARG A 63 -8.12 -6.01 -6.50
CA ARG A 63 -7.00 -6.71 -5.88
C ARG A 63 -7.41 -7.49 -4.65
N ASP A 64 -6.60 -8.47 -4.27
CA ASP A 64 -6.67 -9.11 -2.97
C ASP A 64 -5.84 -8.32 -1.96
N GLY A 65 -6.29 -8.25 -0.71
CA GLY A 65 -5.54 -7.54 0.32
C GLY A 65 -6.19 -7.58 1.69
N SER A 66 -5.72 -6.71 2.58
CA SER A 66 -6.34 -6.50 3.89
C SER A 66 -6.22 -5.03 4.32
N TYR A 67 -7.17 -4.56 5.12
CA TYR A 67 -7.15 -3.23 5.73
C TYR A 67 -7.35 -3.34 7.23
N VAL A 68 -6.73 -2.42 7.96
CA VAL A 68 -7.04 -2.15 9.37
C VAL A 68 -7.90 -0.91 9.43
N ASN A 69 -9.08 -1.03 10.03
CA ASN A 69 -9.97 0.11 10.20
C ASN A 69 -9.65 0.91 11.48
N TYR A 70 -10.38 1.99 11.73
CA TYR A 70 -10.18 2.89 12.87
C TYR A 70 -10.32 2.22 14.26
N SER A 71 -10.91 1.03 14.33
CA SER A 71 -11.09 0.25 15.56
C SER A 71 -10.07 -0.89 15.70
N ASP A 72 -8.92 -0.79 15.02
CA ASP A 72 -7.85 -1.80 15.01
C ASP A 72 -8.32 -3.19 14.54
N ARG A 73 -9.38 -3.23 13.74
CA ARG A 73 -9.90 -4.48 13.17
C ARG A 73 -9.31 -4.70 11.79
N LEU A 74 -8.56 -5.78 11.64
CA LEU A 74 -8.04 -6.26 10.37
C LEU A 74 -9.12 -7.06 9.63
N GLN A 75 -9.36 -6.71 8.38
CA GLN A 75 -10.30 -7.38 7.49
C GLN A 75 -9.62 -7.69 6.17
N SER A 76 -9.70 -8.94 5.73
CA SER A 76 -9.22 -9.37 4.42
C SER A 76 -10.34 -9.29 3.39
N PHE A 77 -9.98 -9.04 2.14
CA PHE A 77 -10.91 -8.97 1.02
C PHE A 77 -10.29 -9.64 -0.19
N ARG A 78 -11.17 -10.10 -1.09
CA ARG A 78 -10.79 -10.67 -2.38
C ARG A 78 -11.15 -9.71 -3.49
N TRP A 79 -10.43 -9.78 -4.61
CA TRP A 79 -10.76 -9.06 -5.83
C TRP A 79 -12.20 -9.41 -6.27
N ALA A 80 -12.99 -8.38 -6.52
CA ALA A 80 -14.38 -8.48 -6.98
C ALA A 80 -14.49 -8.32 -8.49
N VAL A 81 -13.62 -7.50 -9.08
CA VAL A 81 -13.57 -7.25 -10.53
C VAL A 81 -12.14 -7.34 -11.04
N ARG A 82 -11.97 -7.52 -12.36
CA ARG A 82 -10.64 -7.51 -12.97
C ARG A 82 -10.11 -6.07 -13.02
N PRO A 83 -8.79 -5.85 -12.78
CA PRO A 83 -8.20 -4.55 -13.00
C PRO A 83 -8.33 -4.12 -14.47
N PRO A 84 -8.52 -2.83 -14.76
CA PRO A 84 -8.49 -2.28 -16.11
C PRO A 84 -7.22 -2.68 -16.86
N ALA A 85 -7.31 -2.73 -18.19
CA ALA A 85 -6.15 -3.01 -19.02
C ALA A 85 -5.03 -1.98 -18.74
N GLY A 86 -3.81 -2.47 -18.46
CA GLY A 86 -2.66 -1.65 -18.13
C GLY A 86 -2.49 -1.33 -16.64
N ALA A 87 -3.54 -1.48 -15.82
CA ALA A 87 -3.43 -1.31 -14.37
C ALA A 87 -2.60 -2.43 -13.72
N ARG A 88 -1.78 -2.05 -12.74
CA ARG A 88 -0.82 -2.93 -12.06
C ARG A 88 -1.10 -2.94 -10.56
N VAL A 89 -1.49 -4.10 -10.06
CA VAL A 89 -1.62 -4.35 -8.62
C VAL A 89 -0.25 -4.18 -7.94
N GLU A 90 -0.17 -3.27 -6.98
CA GLU A 90 1.02 -2.90 -6.20
C GLU A 90 1.75 -4.13 -5.68
N GLY A 91 1.03 -5.03 -5.01
CA GLY A 91 1.61 -6.24 -4.46
C GLY A 91 2.32 -7.10 -5.52
N ARG A 92 1.76 -7.19 -6.74
CA ARG A 92 2.43 -7.91 -7.85
C ARG A 92 3.68 -7.19 -8.34
N VAL A 93 3.63 -5.86 -8.42
CA VAL A 93 4.79 -5.04 -8.82
C VAL A 93 5.92 -5.25 -7.82
N TYR A 94 5.64 -5.12 -6.52
CA TYR A 94 6.64 -5.28 -5.47
C TYR A 94 7.18 -6.71 -5.40
N TRP A 95 6.31 -7.71 -5.53
CA TRP A 95 6.71 -9.12 -5.61
C TRP A 95 7.72 -9.37 -6.74
N GLN A 96 7.46 -8.78 -7.92
CA GLN A 96 8.36 -8.88 -9.07
C GLN A 96 9.68 -8.12 -8.84
N LEU A 97 9.63 -6.90 -8.30
CA LEU A 97 10.82 -6.12 -7.99
C LEU A 97 11.73 -6.80 -6.96
N LEU A 98 11.13 -7.52 -6.01
CA LEU A 98 11.84 -8.32 -5.00
C LEU A 98 12.30 -9.68 -5.52
N ASN A 99 12.06 -10.01 -6.80
CA ASN A 99 12.36 -11.32 -7.41
C ASN A 99 11.77 -12.50 -6.62
N MET A 100 10.60 -12.31 -6.03
CA MET A 100 9.92 -13.36 -5.28
C MET A 100 9.39 -14.45 -6.24
N PRO A 101 9.51 -15.74 -5.88
CA PRO A 101 9.09 -16.82 -6.76
C PRO A 101 7.56 -16.92 -6.86
N GLY A 102 7.09 -17.50 -7.96
CA GLY A 102 5.66 -17.78 -8.16
C GLY A 102 4.80 -16.53 -8.33
N MET A 103 3.49 -16.69 -8.15
CA MET A 103 2.54 -15.59 -8.22
C MET A 103 2.42 -14.89 -6.87
N TYR A 104 2.29 -13.57 -6.88
CA TYR A 104 1.97 -12.77 -5.69
C TYR A 104 0.79 -13.36 -4.92
N ASN A 105 0.97 -13.48 -3.61
CA ASN A 105 -0.04 -13.99 -2.70
C ASN A 105 -0.22 -13.03 -1.52
N ALA A 106 -1.31 -12.27 -1.51
CA ALA A 106 -1.62 -11.31 -0.46
C ALA A 106 -1.72 -11.96 0.93
N ARG A 107 -2.24 -13.20 1.00
CA ARG A 107 -2.34 -13.93 2.27
C ARG A 107 -0.96 -14.29 2.82
N GLN A 108 -0.02 -14.68 1.95
CA GLN A 108 1.35 -14.96 2.34
C GLN A 108 2.02 -13.72 2.91
N VAL A 109 1.93 -12.58 2.22
CA VAL A 109 2.50 -11.31 2.70
C VAL A 109 1.92 -10.92 4.06
N LEU A 110 0.62 -11.12 4.27
CA LEU A 110 0.00 -10.87 5.57
C LEU A 110 0.52 -11.81 6.68
N THR A 111 0.77 -13.08 6.37
CA THR A 111 1.42 -14.01 7.33
C THR A 111 2.81 -13.52 7.69
N GLU A 112 3.61 -13.14 6.71
CA GLU A 112 4.98 -12.63 6.91
C GLU A 112 4.97 -11.35 7.75
N LEU A 113 4.01 -10.44 7.52
CA LEU A 113 3.81 -9.26 8.36
C LEU A 113 3.48 -9.63 9.81
N GLY A 114 2.59 -10.61 10.02
CA GLY A 114 2.25 -11.10 11.36
C GLY A 114 3.41 -11.74 12.09
N GLN A 115 4.35 -12.38 11.37
CA GLN A 115 5.58 -12.94 11.94
C GLN A 115 6.60 -11.84 12.29
N ALA A 116 6.68 -10.78 11.48
CA ALA A 116 7.64 -9.69 11.67
C ALA A 116 7.18 -8.63 12.68
N ASN A 117 5.87 -8.48 12.90
CA ASN A 117 5.31 -7.45 13.76
C ASN A 117 4.25 -8.02 14.71
N SER A 118 4.51 -7.94 16.01
CA SER A 118 3.64 -8.47 17.06
C SER A 118 2.23 -7.87 17.08
N PHE A 119 2.05 -6.64 16.60
CA PHE A 119 0.73 -6.04 16.41
C PHE A 119 -0.13 -6.83 15.43
N PHE A 120 0.50 -7.42 14.40
CA PHE A 120 -0.17 -8.23 13.39
C PHE A 120 -0.12 -9.74 13.67
N ALA A 121 0.42 -10.19 14.81
CA ALA A 121 0.51 -11.61 15.14
C ALA A 121 -0.81 -12.39 15.02
N PRO A 122 -2.00 -11.82 15.38
CA PRO A 122 -3.27 -12.49 15.14
C PRO A 122 -3.54 -12.85 13.67
N ALA A 123 -2.91 -12.16 12.72
CA ALA A 123 -3.07 -12.37 11.28
C ALA A 123 -2.25 -13.57 10.71
N ILE A 124 -1.42 -14.21 11.55
CA ILE A 124 -0.71 -15.44 11.15
C ILE A 124 -1.72 -16.58 10.88
N GLY A 125 -2.81 -16.62 11.65
CA GLY A 125 -3.87 -17.62 11.53
C GLY A 125 -4.91 -17.28 10.45
N GLU A 126 -6.07 -17.93 10.50
CA GLU A 126 -7.17 -17.60 9.60
C GLU A 126 -7.74 -16.20 9.92
N VAL A 127 -8.05 -15.42 8.88
CA VAL A 127 -8.77 -14.14 9.01
C VAL A 127 -10.23 -14.41 8.61
N PRO A 128 -11.17 -14.49 9.56
CA PRO A 128 -12.58 -14.72 9.26
C PRO A 128 -13.20 -13.50 8.57
N ASP A 129 -14.36 -13.67 7.94
CA ASP A 129 -15.07 -12.61 7.21
C ASP A 129 -15.41 -11.38 8.09
N VAL A 130 -15.64 -11.62 9.39
CA VAL A 130 -15.89 -10.56 10.38
C VAL A 130 -14.62 -9.80 10.79
N GLY A 131 -13.46 -10.22 10.32
CA GLY A 131 -12.15 -9.69 10.69
C GLY A 131 -11.68 -10.09 12.09
N ILE A 132 -10.45 -9.69 12.41
CA ILE A 132 -9.80 -9.93 13.70
C ILE A 132 -9.52 -8.60 14.40
N ASP A 133 -9.68 -8.55 15.73
CA ASP A 133 -9.24 -7.41 16.55
C ASP A 133 -7.75 -7.59 16.85
N LEU A 134 -6.92 -6.63 16.41
CA LEU A 134 -5.47 -6.70 16.58
C LEU A 134 -5.01 -6.43 18.02
N ARG A 135 -5.88 -5.89 18.87
CA ARG A 135 -5.55 -5.56 20.27
C ARG A 135 -5.61 -6.75 21.21
N VAL A 136 -6.09 -7.91 20.76
CA VAL A 136 -6.30 -9.11 21.60
C VAL A 136 -5.01 -9.50 22.35
N ASN A 137 -3.84 -9.34 21.71
CA ASN A 137 -2.55 -9.66 22.34
C ASN A 137 -1.97 -8.53 23.20
N GLN A 138 -2.47 -7.29 23.08
CA GLN A 138 -2.01 -6.17 23.91
C GLN A 138 -2.59 -6.23 25.33
N LEU A 139 -3.74 -6.89 25.51
CA LEU A 139 -4.38 -7.03 26.82
C LEU A 139 -3.69 -8.08 27.71
N ALA A 140 -2.99 -9.06 27.11
CA ALA A 140 -2.32 -10.13 27.83
C ALA A 140 -0.97 -9.71 28.46
N ALA A 141 -0.36 -8.63 28.00
CA ALA A 141 0.92 -8.12 28.53
C ALA A 141 0.76 -7.25 29.79
N THR A 142 -0.47 -6.96 30.20
CA THR A 142 -0.80 -6.03 31.30
C THR A 142 -1.43 -6.72 32.52
N SER A 143 -1.39 -8.05 32.59
CA SER A 143 -1.94 -8.86 33.69
C SER A 143 -0.85 -9.56 34.49
#